data_AF-A0A1C7W2Y1-F1
#
_entry.id   AF-A0A1C7W2Y1-F1
#
_cell.length_a   1.000
_cell.length_b   1.000
_cell.length_c   1.000
_cell.angle_alpha   90.00
_cell.angle_beta   90.00
_cell.angle_gamma   90.00
#
_symmetry.space_group_name_H-M   'P 1'
#
loop_
_entity.id
_entity.type
_entity.pdbx_description
1 polymer ?
#
loop_
_entity_poly.entity_id
_entity_poly.type
_entity_poly.pdbx_seq_one_letter_code
_entity_poly.pdbx_strand_id
1 'polypeptide(L)' 'MKKIILSVLLAFTMLIGNAMASGLKEYKVEYVVAGSGIIYAENIYAYSAIEAWNKLKQKEKINGKEAIQRSVRETSGN' A
#
# COMPACT_ATOMS: atom_id res chain seq x y z
N MET A 1 -31.28 -9.85 -15.79
CA MET A 1 -30.29 -8.77 -15.62
C MET A 1 -29.38 -9.04 -14.42
N LYS A 2 -28.38 -9.93 -14.53
CA LYS A 2 -27.53 -10.36 -13.39
C LYS A 2 -26.06 -10.63 -13.76
N LYS A 3 -25.61 -10.24 -14.96
CA LYS A 3 -24.27 -10.57 -15.47
C LYS A 3 -23.27 -9.39 -15.51
N ILE A 4 -23.71 -8.17 -15.18
CA ILE A 4 -22.91 -6.94 -15.38
C ILE A 4 -21.99 -6.64 -14.19
N ILE A 5 -22.25 -7.23 -13.01
CA ILE A 5 -21.51 -6.87 -11.79
C ILE A 5 -20.10 -7.53 -11.75
N LEU A 6 -19.87 -8.62 -12.49
CA LEU A 6 -18.63 -9.39 -12.39
C LEU A 6 -17.45 -8.78 -13.17
N SER A 7 -17.72 -8.05 -14.26
CA SER A 7 -16.68 -7.50 -15.14
C SER A 7 -16.01 -6.23 -14.61
N VAL A 8 -16.67 -5.51 -13.70
CA VAL A 8 -16.09 -4.29 -13.10
C VAL A 8 -15.00 -4.62 -12.08
N LEU A 9 -15.11 -5.77 -11.39
CA LEU A 9 -14.13 -6.17 -10.39
C LEU A 9 -12.78 -6.58 -11.00
N LEU A 10 -12.79 -7.11 -12.24
CA LEU A 10 -11.59 -7.59 -12.92
C LEU A 10 -10.74 -6.46 -13.53
N ALA A 11 -11.33 -5.29 -13.80
CA ALA A 11 -10.59 -4.13 -14.28
C ALA A 11 -9.73 -3.48 -13.18
N PHE A 12 -10.10 -3.65 -11.91
CA PHE A 12 -9.36 -3.04 -10.80
C PHE A 12 -8.03 -3.75 -10.50
N THR A 13 -7.92 -5.03 -10.83
CA THR A 13 -6.68 -5.81 -10.61
C THR A 13 -5.62 -5.60 -11.70
N MET A 14 -6.01 -5.14 -12.90
CA MET A 14 -5.06 -4.91 -14.01
C MET A 14 -4.30 -3.59 -13.91
N LEU A 15 -4.78 -2.62 -13.13
CA LEU A 15 -4.14 -1.30 -13.00
C LEU A 15 -2.93 -1.29 -12.05
N ILE A 16 -2.67 -2.39 -11.34
CA ILE A 16 -1.58 -2.49 -10.35
C ILE A 16 -0.31 -3.12 -10.97
N GLY A 17 -0.40 -3.67 -12.20
CA GLY A 17 0.59 -4.60 -12.74
C GLY A 17 1.63 -4.05 -13.74
N ASN A 18 1.63 -2.77 -14.10
CA ASN A 18 2.51 -2.25 -15.16
C ASN A 18 3.42 -1.09 -14.71
N ALA A 19 3.94 -1.14 -13.48
CA ALA A 19 5.08 -0.31 -13.12
C ALA A 19 6.36 -1.06 -13.49
N MET A 20 6.97 -0.65 -14.60
CA MET A 20 8.22 -1.19 -15.13
C MET A 20 9.37 -1.06 -14.10
N ALA A 21 10.25 -2.06 -14.01
CA ALA A 21 11.20 -2.31 -12.92
C ALA A 21 12.38 -1.31 -12.73
N SER A 22 12.36 -0.10 -13.29
CA SER A 22 13.53 0.83 -13.25
C SER A 22 13.42 2.00 -12.27
N GLY A 23 12.51 1.96 -11.29
CA GLY A 23 12.27 3.09 -10.37
C GLY A 23 11.84 2.70 -8.95
N LEU A 24 12.06 1.45 -8.55
CA LEU A 24 11.75 1.00 -7.19
C LEU A 24 12.69 1.69 -6.21
N LYS A 25 12.10 2.38 -5.24
CA LYS A 25 12.79 3.01 -4.11
C LYS A 25 12.31 2.41 -2.81
N GLU A 26 13.15 2.51 -1.78
CA GLU A 26 12.80 2.08 -0.44
C GLU A 26 12.14 3.22 0.33
N TYR A 27 10.97 2.96 0.91
CA TYR A 27 10.25 3.91 1.75
C TYR A 27 10.07 3.34 3.16
N LYS A 28 10.48 4.08 4.19
CA LYS A 28 10.09 3.82 5.56
C LYS A 28 8.68 4.38 5.80
N VAL A 29 7.73 3.50 6.10
CA VAL A 29 6.34 3.83 6.40
C VAL A 29 6.10 3.63 7.88
N GLU A 30 5.76 4.71 8.57
CA GLU A 30 5.33 4.68 9.97
C GLU A 30 3.81 4.73 10.05
N TYR A 31 3.22 3.84 10.84
CA TYR A 31 1.77 3.71 10.96
C TYR A 31 1.35 3.29 12.37
N VAL A 32 0.07 3.46 12.66
CA VAL A 32 -0.58 2.96 13.89
C VAL A 32 -1.72 2.05 13.50
N VAL A 33 -1.87 0.93 14.18
CA VAL A 33 -3.09 0.11 14.05
C VAL A 33 -4.18 0.75 14.91
N ALA A 34 -5.35 1.02 14.32
CA ALA A 34 -6.49 1.62 15.01
C ALA A 34 -6.83 0.84 16.29
N GLY A 35 -6.96 1.55 17.40
CA GLY A 35 -7.23 0.95 18.72
C GLY A 35 -6.02 0.35 19.44
N SER A 36 -4.84 0.23 18.81
CA SER A 36 -3.63 -0.28 19.48
C SER A 36 -2.83 0.79 20.23
N GLY A 37 -2.79 2.02 19.71
CA GLY A 37 -1.91 3.08 20.20
C GLY A 37 -0.41 2.83 19.98
N ILE A 38 -0.03 1.70 19.37
CA ILE A 38 1.35 1.32 19.11
C ILE A 38 1.78 1.84 17.74
N ILE A 39 2.96 2.47 17.69
CA ILE A 39 3.58 2.94 16.45
C ILE A 39 4.43 1.81 15.88
N TYR A 40 4.17 1.48 14.61
CA TYR A 40 4.92 0.52 13.82
C TYR A 40 5.66 1.26 12.70
N ALA A 41 6.78 0.68 12.25
CA ALA A 41 7.54 1.17 11.11
C ALA A 41 7.97 0.00 10.23
N GLU A 42 7.71 0.09 8.93
CA GLU A 42 8.10 -0.92 7.94
C GLU A 42 8.79 -0.27 6.74
N ASN A 43 9.81 -0.93 6.20
CA ASN A 43 10.42 -0.54 4.94
C ASN A 43 9.70 -1.25 3.79
N ILE A 44 9.24 -0.47 2.80
CA ILE A 44 8.48 -0.95 1.66
C ILE A 44 9.12 -0.45 0.38
N TYR A 45 9.40 -1.38 -0.53
CA TYR A 45 9.84 -1.06 -1.88
C TYR A 45 8.63 -0.70 -2.76
N ALA A 46 8.64 0.52 -3.29
CA ALA A 46 7.59 1.07 -4.14
C ALA A 46 8.14 2.12 -5.10
N TYR A 47 7.37 2.51 -6.10
CA TYR A 47 7.75 3.58 -7.03
C TYR A 47 7.44 4.98 -6.46
N SER A 48 6.56 5.06 -5.46
CA SER A 48 6.19 6.32 -4.79
C SER A 48 5.83 6.10 -3.32
N ALA A 49 5.90 7.16 -2.52
CA ALA A 49 5.43 7.16 -1.14
C ALA A 49 3.96 6.73 -1.01
N ILE A 50 3.12 7.15 -1.97
CA ILE A 50 1.68 6.80 -2.01
C ILE A 50 1.50 5.31 -2.22
N GLU A 51 2.26 4.72 -3.15
CA GLU A 51 2.21 3.29 -3.40
C GLU A 51 2.73 2.48 -2.20
N ALA A 52 3.81 2.95 -1.54
CA ALA A 52 4.31 2.32 -0.33
C ALA A 52 3.24 2.27 0.76
N TRP A 53 2.54 3.39 0.98
CA TRP A 53 1.41 3.45 1.91
C TRP A 53 0.26 2.53 1.51
N ASN A 54 -0.14 2.53 0.24
CA ASN A 54 -1.25 1.70 -0.23
C ASN A 54 -0.96 0.20 -0.07
N LYS A 55 0.28 -0.24 -0.35
CA LYS A 55 0.74 -1.61 -0.10
C LYS A 55 0.62 -1.98 1.37
N LEU A 56 1.07 -1.10 2.28
CA LEU A 56 0.95 -1.31 3.72
C LEU A 56 -0.52 -1.40 4.16
N LYS A 57 -1.32 -0.43 3.74
CA LYS A 57 -2.75 -0.37 4.09
C LYS A 57 -3.49 -1.62 3.62
N GLN A 58 -3.18 -2.11 2.43
CA GLN A 58 -3.77 -3.35 1.91
C GLN A 58 -3.31 -4.57 2.73
N LYS A 59 -2.02 -4.67 3.08
CA LYS A 59 -1.48 -5.73 3.94
C LYS A 59 -2.21 -5.79 5.28
N GLU A 60 -2.35 -4.65 5.97
CA GLU A 60 -3.04 -4.58 7.25
C GLU A 60 -4.54 -4.89 7.12
N LYS A 61 -5.18 -4.40 6.05
CA LYS A 61 -6.59 -4.72 5.76
C LYS A 61 -6.82 -6.22 5.56
N ILE A 62 -5.91 -6.93 4.89
CA ILE A 62 -5.95 -8.40 4.74
C ILE A 62 -5.85 -9.10 6.10
N ASN A 63 -5.10 -8.52 7.03
CA ASN A 63 -4.98 -8.99 8.42
C ASN A 63 -6.15 -8.57 9.32
N GLY A 64 -7.21 -7.96 8.78
CA GLY A 64 -8.36 -7.47 9.54
C GLY A 64 -8.05 -6.24 10.41
N LYS A 65 -6.94 -5.54 10.14
CA LYS A 65 -6.50 -4.36 10.88
C LYS A 65 -6.70 -3.10 10.05
N GLU A 66 -7.05 -2.01 10.72
CA GLU A 66 -7.06 -0.68 10.11
C GLU A 66 -5.76 0.04 10.45
N ALA A 67 -5.00 0.42 9.42
CA ALA A 67 -3.76 1.18 9.56
C ALA A 67 -4.02 2.67 9.33
N ILE A 68 -3.49 3.51 10.21
CA ILE A 68 -3.50 4.97 10.12
C ILE A 68 -2.07 5.44 9.81
N GLN A 69 -1.92 6.16 8.71
CA GLN A 69 -0.62 6.68 8.27
C GLN A 69 -0.10 7.73 9.26
N ARG A 70 1.17 7.60 9.65
CA ARG A 70 1.88 8.63 10.43
C ARG A 70 2.88 9.36 9.57
N SER A 71 3.77 8.62 8.91
CA SER A 71 4.76 9.20 8.01
C SER A 71 5.15 8.21 6.92
N VAL A 72 5.56 8.73 5.77
CA VAL A 72 6.18 7.94 4.71
C VAL A 72 7.38 8.75 4.22
N ARG A 73 8.57 8.16 4.28
CA ARG A 73 9.80 8.81 3.85
C ARG A 73 10.59 7.87 2.98
N GLU A 74 11.15 8.40 1.89
CA GLU A 74 12.13 7.68 1.09
C GLU A 74 13.40 7.51 1.93
N THR A 75 13.88 6.27 2.07
CA THR A 75 15.09 5.94 2.84
C THR A 75 16.32 5.88 1.93
N SER A 76 16.11 5.73 0.61
CA SER A 76 17.18 5.65 -0.38
C SER A 76 17.04 6.79 -1.39
N GLY A 77 17.70 7.90 -1.06
CA GLY A 77 17.92 9.06 -1.91
C GLY A 77 19.17 9.76 -1.42
N ASN A 78 20.33 9.33 -1.93
CA ASN A 78 21.59 10.05 -1.79
C ASN A 78 21.69 11.11 -2.89
#